data_AF-A0A914WSN0-F1
#
_entry.id   AF-A0A914WSN0-F1
#
_cell.length_a   1.000
_cell.length_b   1.000
_cell.length_c   1.000
_cell.angle_alpha   90.00
_cell.angle_beta   90.00
_cell.angle_gamma   90.00
#
_symmetry.space_group_name_H-M   'P 1'
#
loop_
_entity.id
_entity.type
_entity.pdbx_description
1 polymer ?
#
loop_
_entity_poly.entity_id
_entity_poly.type
_entity_poly.pdbx_seq_one_letter_code
_entity_poly.pdbx_strand_id
1 'polypeptide(L)'
;MAYFGRMAAVLSGAVIFYLFLNKASRLLLEGPFRFNARWKEFHGSLEPVIELLMNDSYQIFETDLAASHSDMRAGEMWKPVERKPFQNVAIIIPFRDRDEHLNKLLYLLIPLLKKQKLSFRIIVAEQRGSGMFNKGRLLNAAFDYARGNYRVGCVIFHDVDMLPEDDHIPYSCAKWPMHLGAYVNTFNYTLLYSILTGGVLAMNSDQMEMVNGYSNEYWGWGGEDDDMGKRLLSKRLKLVRPDPLLARYTMFTHTKRYDQEPKYIRRVLTDTLLRMRSDGLNSKAWTITEVARTALFDRLLIEASSIETTDNGLDFIRLTEHPEENKVVQKFPYNCNELRYVTIPFQEHLRYTTREMLHSIEFAVMLREELKTLFPPQMCKKCAAPSIHRTRSTRPIVRRLFLVIWRRSGQSTDHLSRSITPPISPPRLAVT
;
A
#
# COMPACT_ATOMS: atom_id res chain seq x y z
N MET A 1 -65.70 -12.42 -5.66
CA MET A 1 -64.59 -13.40 -5.84
C MET A 1 -63.60 -13.05 -6.97
N ALA A 2 -63.96 -12.28 -8.00
CA ALA A 2 -63.04 -11.94 -9.10
C ALA A 2 -61.90 -10.94 -8.75
N TYR A 3 -62.05 -10.15 -7.68
CA TYR A 3 -61.00 -9.19 -7.24
C TYR A 3 -59.85 -9.86 -6.47
N PHE A 4 -60.12 -10.93 -5.73
CA PHE A 4 -59.09 -11.69 -4.99
C PHE A 4 -58.15 -12.48 -5.92
N GLY A 5 -58.68 -13.02 -7.04
CA GLY A 5 -57.87 -13.75 -8.03
C GLY A 5 -56.84 -12.88 -8.76
N ARG A 6 -57.15 -11.59 -8.99
CA ARG A 6 -56.21 -10.65 -9.64
C ARG A 6 -55.08 -10.20 -8.71
N MET A 7 -55.35 -9.99 -7.41
CA MET A 7 -54.27 -9.73 -6.45
C MET A 7 -53.35 -10.93 -6.26
N ALA A 8 -53.91 -12.16 -6.18
CA ALA A 8 -53.12 -13.37 -6.06
C ALA A 8 -52.22 -13.60 -7.30
N ALA A 9 -52.72 -13.32 -8.51
CA ALA A 9 -51.95 -13.44 -9.75
C ALA A 9 -50.83 -12.38 -9.90
N VAL A 10 -51.07 -11.16 -9.42
CA VAL A 10 -50.06 -10.09 -9.41
C VAL A 10 -48.98 -10.38 -8.34
N LEU A 11 -49.38 -10.87 -7.16
CA LEU A 11 -48.44 -11.28 -6.12
C LEU A 11 -47.63 -12.52 -6.52
N SER A 12 -48.25 -13.52 -7.15
CA SER A 12 -47.53 -14.70 -7.64
C SER A 12 -46.62 -14.35 -8.83
N GLY A 13 -47.05 -13.47 -9.74
CA GLY A 13 -46.20 -12.94 -10.81
C GLY A 13 -45.00 -12.14 -10.29
N ALA A 14 -45.19 -11.30 -9.27
CA ALA A 14 -44.11 -10.54 -8.63
C ALA A 14 -43.15 -11.45 -7.85
N VAL A 15 -43.66 -12.47 -7.15
CA VAL A 15 -42.84 -13.46 -6.44
C VAL A 15 -42.06 -14.33 -7.42
N ILE A 16 -42.68 -14.77 -8.52
CA ILE A 16 -42.00 -15.52 -9.58
C ILE A 16 -40.94 -14.63 -10.23
N PHE A 17 -41.26 -13.39 -10.61
CA PHE A 17 -40.29 -12.44 -11.16
C PHE A 17 -39.11 -12.23 -10.20
N TYR A 18 -39.38 -11.99 -8.91
CA TYR A 18 -38.36 -11.89 -7.87
C TYR A 18 -37.52 -13.18 -7.73
N LEU A 19 -38.12 -14.37 -7.87
CA LEU A 19 -37.41 -15.66 -7.87
C LEU A 19 -36.60 -15.95 -9.14
N PHE A 20 -36.81 -15.20 -10.22
CA PHE A 20 -36.03 -15.29 -11.48
C PHE A 20 -34.95 -14.21 -11.59
N LEU A 21 -34.98 -13.17 -10.76
CA LEU A 21 -33.91 -12.20 -10.67
C LEU A 21 -32.63 -12.86 -10.11
N ASN A 22 -31.48 -12.49 -10.67
CA ASN A 22 -30.19 -12.86 -10.10
C ASN A 22 -30.03 -12.22 -8.70
N LYS A 23 -29.05 -12.69 -7.91
CA LYS A 23 -28.87 -12.24 -6.53
C LYS A 23 -28.73 -10.70 -6.45
N ALA A 24 -27.99 -10.08 -7.36
CA ALA A 24 -27.80 -8.63 -7.45
C ALA A 24 -29.11 -7.84 -7.75
N SER A 25 -29.95 -8.35 -8.65
CA SER A 25 -31.20 -7.69 -9.04
C SER A 25 -32.29 -7.78 -7.97
N ARG A 26 -32.28 -8.85 -7.14
CA ARG A 26 -33.14 -8.89 -5.94
C ARG A 26 -32.72 -7.86 -4.91
N LEU A 27 -31.42 -7.61 -4.80
CA LEU A 27 -30.84 -6.66 -3.86
C LEU A 27 -31.17 -5.21 -4.19
N LEU A 28 -31.23 -4.87 -5.48
CA LEU A 28 -31.68 -3.57 -5.96
C LEU A 28 -33.16 -3.28 -5.61
N LEU A 29 -34.02 -4.30 -5.58
CA LEU A 29 -35.46 -4.13 -5.32
C LEU A 29 -35.84 -4.03 -3.84
N GLU A 30 -35.01 -4.53 -2.93
CA GLU A 30 -35.33 -4.59 -1.49
C GLU A 30 -34.97 -3.32 -0.71
N GLY A 31 -34.31 -2.36 -1.37
CA GLY A 31 -33.80 -1.15 -0.75
C GLY A 31 -32.63 -1.42 0.22
N PRO A 32 -31.86 -0.39 0.58
CA PRO A 32 -30.63 -0.52 1.38
C PRO A 32 -30.85 -1.14 2.77
N PHE A 33 -32.08 -1.11 3.30
CA PHE A 33 -32.39 -1.45 4.69
C PHE A 33 -32.69 -2.92 4.99
N ARG A 34 -32.95 -3.77 3.98
CA ARG A 34 -33.16 -5.22 4.21
C ARG A 34 -31.89 -6.06 4.12
N PHE A 35 -30.79 -5.47 3.67
CA PHE A 35 -29.55 -6.19 3.44
C PHE A 35 -28.81 -6.62 4.72
N ASN A 36 -29.01 -5.90 5.83
CA ASN A 36 -28.36 -6.22 7.10
C ASN A 36 -28.73 -7.63 7.61
N ALA A 37 -29.89 -8.17 7.21
CA ALA A 37 -30.31 -9.53 7.53
C ALA A 37 -29.56 -10.62 6.74
N ARG A 38 -28.94 -10.29 5.60
CA ARG A 38 -28.35 -11.25 4.66
C ARG A 38 -26.82 -11.31 4.63
N TRP A 39 -26.08 -10.51 5.41
CA TRP A 39 -24.63 -10.70 5.58
C TRP A 39 -24.26 -12.16 5.92
N LYS A 40 -25.14 -12.86 6.65
CA LYS A 40 -24.98 -14.28 6.99
C LYS A 40 -25.04 -15.22 5.77
N GLU A 41 -25.65 -14.80 4.66
CA GLU A 41 -25.81 -15.60 3.44
C GLU A 41 -24.60 -15.49 2.48
N PHE A 42 -23.66 -14.59 2.71
CA PHE A 42 -22.54 -14.34 1.77
C PHE A 42 -21.29 -15.18 2.03
N HIS A 43 -21.25 -15.95 3.13
CA HIS A 43 -20.25 -17.00 3.42
C HIS A 43 -18.86 -16.79 2.78
N GLY A 44 -18.15 -15.71 3.15
CA GLY A 44 -16.80 -15.41 2.68
C GLY A 44 -16.74 -14.33 1.59
N SER A 45 -17.44 -14.51 0.46
CA SER A 45 -17.31 -13.61 -0.69
C SER A 45 -18.25 -12.39 -0.61
N LEU A 46 -17.68 -11.21 -0.78
CA LEU A 46 -18.36 -9.91 -0.83
C LEU A 46 -18.56 -9.41 -2.27
N GLU A 47 -18.13 -10.16 -3.28
CA GLU A 47 -18.25 -9.78 -4.71
C GLU A 47 -19.67 -9.35 -5.12
N PRO A 48 -20.76 -10.06 -4.75
CA PRO A 48 -22.11 -9.64 -5.16
C PRO A 48 -22.55 -8.32 -4.51
N VAL A 49 -22.00 -8.00 -3.34
CA VAL A 49 -22.26 -6.73 -2.64
C VAL A 49 -21.49 -5.62 -3.33
N ILE A 50 -20.24 -5.88 -3.69
CA ILE A 50 -19.40 -4.93 -4.44
C ILE A 50 -20.04 -4.61 -5.79
N GLU A 51 -20.55 -5.59 -6.53
CA GLU A 51 -21.26 -5.34 -7.80
C GLU A 51 -22.40 -4.32 -7.65
N LEU A 52 -23.15 -4.40 -6.54
CA LEU A 52 -24.19 -3.43 -6.20
C LEU A 52 -23.60 -2.05 -5.86
N LEU A 53 -22.54 -2.01 -5.06
CA LEU A 53 -21.90 -0.75 -4.63
C LEU A 53 -21.18 -0.03 -5.78
N MET A 54 -20.74 -0.76 -6.80
CA MET A 54 -20.11 -0.22 -8.00
C MET A 54 -21.14 0.40 -8.97
N ASN A 55 -22.44 0.29 -8.68
CA ASN A 55 -23.47 0.99 -9.42
C ASN A 55 -23.63 2.42 -8.88
N ASP A 56 -23.39 3.43 -9.72
CA ASP A 56 -23.49 4.86 -9.34
C ASP A 56 -24.90 5.27 -8.89
N SER A 57 -25.95 4.55 -9.32
CA SER A 57 -27.31 4.79 -8.84
C SER A 57 -27.55 4.30 -7.41
N TYR A 58 -26.68 3.44 -6.89
CA TYR A 58 -26.78 2.92 -5.53
C TYR A 58 -26.08 3.84 -4.53
N GLN A 59 -26.88 4.62 -3.84
CA GLN A 59 -26.42 5.62 -2.87
C GLN A 59 -26.59 5.10 -1.44
N ILE A 60 -25.57 5.34 -0.61
CA ILE A 60 -25.58 5.03 0.81
C ILE A 60 -25.38 6.32 1.59
N PHE A 61 -26.28 6.58 2.53
CA PHE A 61 -26.21 7.75 3.41
C PHE A 61 -25.62 7.36 4.77
N GLU A 62 -24.80 8.25 5.33
CA GLU A 62 -24.20 8.05 6.66
C GLU A 62 -25.26 7.87 7.75
N THR A 63 -26.37 8.59 7.68
CA THR A 63 -27.48 8.49 8.63
C THR A 63 -28.08 7.09 8.68
N ASP A 64 -28.19 6.45 7.52
CA ASP A 64 -28.78 5.12 7.38
C ASP A 64 -27.81 4.06 7.91
N LEU A 65 -26.52 4.21 7.62
CA LEU A 65 -25.46 3.39 8.18
C LEU A 65 -25.44 3.48 9.71
N ALA A 66 -25.49 4.70 10.26
CA ALA A 66 -25.50 4.94 11.70
C ALA A 66 -26.73 4.31 12.37
N ALA A 67 -27.92 4.47 11.78
CA ALA A 67 -29.14 3.83 12.28
C ALA A 67 -29.04 2.30 12.27
N SER A 68 -28.36 1.73 11.27
CA SER A 68 -28.14 0.28 11.12
C SER A 68 -27.10 -0.29 12.10
N HIS A 69 -26.34 0.58 12.77
CA HIS A 69 -25.28 0.25 13.73
C HIS A 69 -25.47 1.02 15.05
N SER A 70 -26.68 0.95 15.61
CA SER A 70 -27.06 1.61 16.87
C SER A 70 -26.28 1.15 18.10
N ASP A 71 -25.52 0.06 17.98
CA ASP A 71 -24.59 -0.45 18.97
C ASP A 71 -23.24 0.31 19.01
N MET A 72 -22.96 1.15 18.02
CA MET A 72 -21.78 2.02 17.98
C MET A 72 -22.07 3.40 18.59
N ARG A 73 -21.06 4.03 19.20
CA ARG A 73 -21.20 5.31 19.90
C ARG A 73 -20.10 6.29 19.50
N ALA A 74 -20.43 7.57 19.56
CA ALA A 74 -19.50 8.64 19.23
C ALA A 74 -18.32 8.68 20.21
N GLY A 75 -17.09 8.75 19.67
CA GLY A 75 -15.87 8.82 20.46
C GLY A 75 -15.51 7.54 21.22
N GLU A 76 -16.21 6.43 20.96
CA GLU A 76 -15.93 5.14 21.58
C GLU A 76 -15.47 4.12 20.53
N MET A 77 -14.53 3.26 20.92
CA MET A 77 -14.24 2.06 20.15
C MET A 77 -15.40 1.08 20.29
N TRP A 78 -15.86 0.51 19.17
CA TRP A 78 -16.74 -0.64 19.23
C TRP A 78 -16.02 -1.82 19.88
N LYS A 79 -16.74 -2.67 20.60
CA LYS A 79 -16.24 -3.87 21.28
C LYS A 79 -17.28 -5.00 21.19
N PRO A 80 -16.86 -6.26 21.03
CA PRO A 80 -17.78 -7.39 21.12
C PRO A 80 -18.33 -7.53 22.55
N VAL A 81 -19.64 -7.72 22.69
CA VAL A 81 -20.35 -7.77 24.00
C VAL A 81 -19.94 -8.99 24.83
N GLU A 82 -19.77 -10.15 24.19
CA GLU A 82 -19.66 -11.44 24.88
C GLU A 82 -18.21 -11.90 25.11
N ARG A 83 -17.19 -11.17 24.63
CA ARG A 83 -15.80 -11.61 24.69
C ARG A 83 -14.82 -10.44 24.84
N LYS A 84 -13.68 -10.70 25.48
CA LYS A 84 -12.54 -9.78 25.44
C LYS A 84 -12.10 -9.61 23.97
N PRO A 85 -11.95 -8.37 23.47
CA PRO A 85 -11.53 -8.15 22.09
C PRO A 85 -10.13 -8.73 21.86
N PHE A 86 -9.91 -9.27 20.67
CA PHE A 86 -8.61 -9.83 20.28
C PHE A 86 -7.53 -8.76 20.22
N GLN A 87 -7.86 -7.58 19.68
CA GLN A 87 -6.95 -6.46 19.52
C GLN A 87 -7.73 -5.14 19.45
N ASN A 88 -7.10 -4.05 19.90
CA ASN A 88 -7.57 -2.68 19.68
C ASN A 88 -6.98 -2.16 18.36
N VAL A 89 -7.85 -1.91 17.38
CA VAL A 89 -7.48 -1.59 15.99
C VAL A 89 -7.99 -0.19 15.64
N ALA A 90 -7.10 0.68 15.14
CA ALA A 90 -7.52 1.88 14.44
C ALA A 90 -7.56 1.59 12.93
N ILE A 91 -8.67 1.93 12.27
CA ILE A 91 -8.71 2.00 10.81
C ILE A 91 -8.56 3.45 10.42
N ILE A 92 -7.47 3.80 9.75
CA ILE A 92 -7.14 5.17 9.35
C ILE A 92 -7.35 5.30 7.84
N ILE A 93 -8.24 6.21 7.46
CA ILE A 93 -8.62 6.45 6.08
C ILE A 93 -8.20 7.88 5.70
N PRO A 94 -7.17 8.08 4.85
CA PRO A 94 -6.83 9.40 4.34
C PRO A 94 -7.94 9.88 3.39
N PHE A 95 -8.38 11.12 3.54
CA PHE A 95 -9.64 11.56 2.95
C PHE A 95 -9.62 13.01 2.46
N ARG A 96 -10.33 13.27 1.36
CA ARG A 96 -10.81 14.59 0.92
C ARG A 96 -11.84 14.41 -0.20
N ASP A 97 -13.02 15.01 -0.06
CA ASP A 97 -14.07 15.08 -1.08
C ASP A 97 -14.49 13.71 -1.68
N ARG A 98 -14.68 12.69 -0.84
CA ARG A 98 -14.99 11.30 -1.26
C ARG A 98 -16.10 10.63 -0.42
N ASP A 99 -17.08 11.39 0.07
CA ASP A 99 -18.07 10.87 1.02
C ASP A 99 -18.86 9.65 0.50
N GLU A 100 -19.18 9.62 -0.81
CA GLU A 100 -19.84 8.44 -1.41
C GLU A 100 -18.98 7.18 -1.29
N HIS A 101 -17.67 7.28 -1.61
CA HIS A 101 -16.75 6.15 -1.49
C HIS A 101 -16.60 5.73 -0.03
N LEU A 102 -16.51 6.70 0.89
CA LEU A 102 -16.43 6.43 2.33
C LEU A 102 -17.66 5.67 2.80
N ASN A 103 -18.87 6.09 2.45
CA ASN A 103 -20.10 5.41 2.86
C ASN A 103 -20.17 3.98 2.31
N LYS A 104 -19.78 3.76 1.04
CA LYS A 104 -19.70 2.42 0.43
C LYS A 104 -18.65 1.54 1.11
N LEU A 105 -17.50 2.10 1.48
CA LEU A 105 -16.47 1.38 2.24
C LEU A 105 -16.97 1.03 3.65
N LEU A 106 -17.55 1.97 4.38
CA LEU A 106 -18.08 1.75 5.74
C LEU A 106 -19.17 0.67 5.77
N TYR A 107 -20.02 0.64 4.75
CA TYR A 107 -21.05 -0.38 4.59
C TYR A 107 -20.50 -1.82 4.58
N LEU A 108 -19.33 -2.04 3.96
CA LEU A 108 -18.65 -3.34 3.96
C LEU A 108 -17.81 -3.54 5.23
N LEU A 109 -17.06 -2.51 5.60
CA LEU A 109 -16.00 -2.63 6.57
C LEU A 109 -16.55 -2.82 8.00
N ILE A 110 -17.61 -2.11 8.39
CA ILE A 110 -18.14 -2.20 9.75
C ILE A 110 -18.64 -3.63 10.07
N PRO A 111 -19.50 -4.26 9.26
CA PRO A 111 -19.91 -5.65 9.48
C PRO A 111 -18.74 -6.63 9.49
N LEU A 112 -17.76 -6.44 8.60
CA LEU A 112 -16.55 -7.26 8.53
C LEU A 112 -15.75 -7.19 9.85
N LEU A 113 -15.47 -5.98 10.35
CA LEU A 113 -14.72 -5.79 11.60
C LEU A 113 -15.46 -6.37 12.81
N LYS A 114 -16.79 -6.22 12.86
CA LYS A 114 -17.64 -6.83 13.89
C LYS A 114 -17.60 -8.36 13.82
N LYS A 115 -17.66 -8.95 12.62
CA LYS A 115 -17.55 -10.41 12.39
C LYS A 115 -16.20 -10.95 12.89
N GLN A 116 -15.13 -10.18 12.70
CA GLN A 116 -13.78 -10.51 13.18
C GLN A 116 -13.57 -10.28 14.69
N LYS A 117 -14.60 -9.80 15.41
CA LYS A 117 -14.59 -9.62 16.88
C LYS A 117 -13.47 -8.70 17.36
N LEU A 118 -13.14 -7.70 16.56
CA LEU A 118 -12.12 -6.69 16.88
C LEU A 118 -12.70 -5.62 17.79
N SER A 119 -11.89 -5.01 18.66
CA SER A 119 -12.24 -3.69 19.17
C SER A 119 -11.69 -2.67 18.21
N PHE A 120 -12.53 -1.81 17.63
CA PHE A 120 -12.05 -0.91 16.59
C PHE A 120 -12.64 0.50 16.69
N ARG A 121 -11.90 1.47 16.13
CA ARG A 121 -12.40 2.79 15.78
C ARG A 121 -11.96 3.13 14.37
N ILE A 122 -12.87 3.68 13.57
CA ILE A 122 -12.57 4.22 12.25
C ILE A 122 -12.25 5.71 12.40
N ILE A 123 -11.18 6.15 11.76
CA ILE A 123 -10.67 7.52 11.81
C ILE A 123 -10.51 7.99 10.37
N VAL A 124 -11.30 8.99 10.00
CA VAL A 124 -11.26 9.66 8.70
C VAL A 124 -10.33 10.86 8.84
N ALA A 125 -9.17 10.80 8.19
CA ALA A 125 -8.14 11.82 8.22
C ALA A 125 -8.33 12.77 7.04
N GLU A 126 -9.14 13.80 7.22
CA GLU A 126 -9.55 14.73 6.18
C GLU A 126 -8.56 15.89 6.04
N GLN A 127 -8.05 16.12 4.83
CA GLN A 127 -7.17 17.26 4.59
C GLN A 127 -7.96 18.55 4.40
N ARG A 128 -7.62 19.57 5.20
CA ARG A 128 -8.13 20.93 5.04
C ARG A 128 -7.56 21.60 3.79
N GLY A 129 -8.43 22.32 3.07
CA GLY A 129 -8.05 23.16 1.94
C GLY A 129 -7.93 22.42 0.60
N SER A 130 -7.71 23.21 -0.46
CA SER A 130 -7.71 22.76 -1.86
C SER A 130 -6.33 22.47 -2.44
N GLY A 131 -5.26 22.60 -1.64
CA GLY A 131 -3.87 22.35 -2.07
C GLY A 131 -3.60 20.90 -2.45
N MET A 132 -2.33 20.57 -2.72
CA MET A 132 -1.98 19.18 -3.04
C MET A 132 -2.24 18.25 -1.85
N PHE A 133 -2.77 17.06 -2.14
CA PHE A 133 -3.06 16.07 -1.10
C PHE A 133 -1.77 15.48 -0.52
N ASN A 134 -1.64 15.33 0.79
CA ASN A 134 -0.48 14.73 1.43
C ASN A 134 -0.91 13.55 2.31
N LYS A 135 -1.00 12.37 1.69
CA LYS A 135 -1.42 11.13 2.35
C LYS A 135 -0.56 10.83 3.57
N GLY A 136 0.77 10.91 3.45
CA GLY A 136 1.70 10.58 4.55
C GLY A 136 1.46 11.41 5.82
N ARG A 137 1.26 12.73 5.70
CA ARG A 137 0.95 13.61 6.84
C ARG A 137 -0.38 13.27 7.49
N LEU A 138 -1.42 12.98 6.70
CA LEU A 138 -2.74 12.61 7.23
C LEU A 138 -2.67 11.29 8.01
N LEU A 139 -1.99 10.28 7.45
CA LEU A 139 -1.81 9.00 8.11
C LEU A 139 -1.03 9.13 9.42
N ASN A 140 0.03 9.94 9.42
CA ASN A 140 0.83 10.25 10.62
C ASN A 140 0.00 10.97 11.70
N ALA A 141 -0.78 11.99 11.30
CA ALA A 141 -1.64 12.76 12.21
C ALA A 141 -2.70 11.88 12.87
N ALA A 142 -3.40 11.09 12.07
CA ALA A 142 -4.42 10.19 12.56
C ALA A 142 -3.85 9.06 13.42
N PHE A 143 -2.64 8.58 13.12
CA PHE A 143 -1.96 7.59 13.96
C PHE A 143 -1.68 8.17 15.36
N ASP A 144 -1.14 9.37 15.42
CA ASP A 144 -0.84 10.02 16.71
C ASP A 144 -2.11 10.27 17.53
N TYR A 145 -3.18 10.75 16.87
CA TYR A 145 -4.50 10.90 17.48
C TYR A 145 -5.04 9.55 18.00
N ALA A 146 -4.97 8.49 17.18
CA ALA A 146 -5.46 7.15 17.54
C ALA A 146 -4.72 6.58 18.76
N ARG A 147 -3.39 6.70 18.76
CA ARG A 147 -2.53 6.24 19.85
C ARG A 147 -2.85 6.96 21.16
N GLY A 148 -3.03 8.29 21.11
CA GLY A 148 -3.33 9.10 22.29
C GLY A 148 -4.74 8.88 22.87
N ASN A 149 -5.76 8.72 22.02
CA ASN A 149 -7.15 8.64 22.47
C ASN A 149 -7.64 7.20 22.72
N TYR A 150 -7.12 6.22 21.98
CA TYR A 150 -7.66 4.86 21.96
C TYR A 150 -6.66 3.79 22.39
N ARG A 151 -5.38 4.14 22.62
CA ARG A 151 -4.31 3.20 23.03
C ARG A 151 -4.28 1.97 22.10
N VAL A 152 -4.36 2.21 20.80
CA VAL A 152 -4.38 1.15 19.80
C VAL A 152 -3.03 0.46 19.69
N GLY A 153 -3.05 -0.87 19.60
CA GLY A 153 -1.85 -1.68 19.36
C GLY A 153 -1.70 -2.07 17.89
N CYS A 154 -2.73 -1.87 17.09
CA CYS A 154 -2.79 -2.16 15.67
C CYS A 154 -3.44 -1.02 14.90
N VAL A 155 -2.92 -0.78 13.70
CA VAL A 155 -3.37 0.28 12.81
C VAL A 155 -3.47 -0.30 11.41
N ILE A 156 -4.61 -0.07 10.77
CA ILE A 156 -4.84 -0.39 9.36
C ILE A 156 -4.93 0.93 8.61
N PHE A 157 -3.95 1.22 7.76
CA PHE A 157 -4.00 2.34 6.82
C PHE A 157 -4.77 1.85 5.59
N HIS A 158 -5.82 2.56 5.20
CA HIS A 158 -6.77 2.07 4.23
C HIS A 158 -7.21 3.17 3.28
N ASP A 159 -6.84 3.06 2.01
CA ASP A 159 -7.31 3.98 0.98
C ASP A 159 -8.85 3.91 0.85
N VAL A 160 -9.51 5.06 0.80
CA VAL A 160 -10.99 5.16 0.85
C VAL A 160 -11.68 4.44 -0.32
N ASP A 161 -10.94 4.18 -1.40
CA ASP A 161 -11.46 3.69 -2.66
C ASP A 161 -11.24 2.19 -2.90
N MET A 162 -10.79 1.44 -1.90
CA MET A 162 -10.53 0.01 -2.01
C MET A 162 -11.54 -0.83 -1.21
N LEU A 163 -12.43 -1.54 -1.89
CA LEU A 163 -13.43 -2.41 -1.26
C LEU A 163 -12.88 -3.84 -1.10
N PRO A 164 -12.88 -4.41 0.13
CA PRO A 164 -12.45 -5.80 0.33
C PRO A 164 -13.46 -6.79 -0.28
N GLU A 165 -12.97 -7.73 -1.08
CA GLU A 165 -13.80 -8.72 -1.78
C GLU A 165 -14.13 -9.97 -0.95
N ASP A 166 -13.46 -10.15 0.20
CA ASP A 166 -13.66 -11.30 1.08
C ASP A 166 -13.61 -10.89 2.56
N ASP A 167 -14.48 -11.48 3.38
CA ASP A 167 -14.59 -11.18 4.82
C ASP A 167 -13.55 -11.90 5.70
N HIS A 168 -12.75 -12.80 5.13
CA HIS A 168 -11.62 -13.45 5.78
C HIS A 168 -10.31 -12.63 5.70
N ILE A 169 -10.29 -11.49 4.99
CA ILE A 169 -9.14 -10.59 4.96
C ILE A 169 -8.86 -10.08 6.38
N PRO A 170 -7.68 -10.33 6.97
CA PRO A 170 -7.47 -10.06 8.39
C PRO A 170 -7.21 -8.58 8.66
N TYR A 171 -8.22 -7.84 9.14
CA TYR A 171 -8.09 -6.44 9.58
C TYR A 171 -7.49 -6.33 11.00
N SER A 172 -6.44 -7.12 11.25
CA SER A 172 -5.72 -7.18 12.51
C SER A 172 -4.22 -7.28 12.25
N CYS A 173 -3.41 -6.99 13.25
CA CYS A 173 -1.97 -6.95 13.09
C CYS A 173 -1.34 -8.22 13.65
N ALA A 174 -0.28 -8.68 12.98
CA ALA A 174 0.50 -9.85 13.37
C ALA A 174 1.91 -9.44 13.82
N LYS A 175 2.87 -10.37 13.78
CA LYS A 175 4.28 -10.08 14.08
C LYS A 175 4.92 -9.12 13.06
N TRP A 176 4.47 -9.19 11.82
CA TRP A 176 5.07 -8.53 10.67
C TRP A 176 4.06 -7.56 10.03
N PRO A 177 4.51 -6.44 9.43
CA PRO A 177 3.63 -5.56 8.67
C PRO A 177 2.99 -6.35 7.52
N MET A 178 1.69 -6.17 7.32
CA MET A 178 0.92 -6.94 6.36
C MET A 178 0.32 -6.03 5.30
N HIS A 179 0.71 -6.23 4.04
CA HIS A 179 0.13 -5.54 2.91
C HIS A 179 -1.14 -6.30 2.47
N LEU A 180 -2.29 -5.77 2.87
CA LEU A 180 -3.61 -6.34 2.55
C LEU A 180 -4.04 -5.95 1.13
N GLY A 181 -3.79 -4.71 0.72
CA GLY A 181 -4.18 -4.16 -0.59
C GLY A 181 -3.33 -4.60 -1.79
N ALA A 182 -2.69 -5.77 -1.71
CA ALA A 182 -1.69 -6.21 -2.69
C ALA A 182 -2.30 -6.68 -4.02
N TYR A 183 -3.54 -7.15 -3.99
CA TYR A 183 -4.19 -7.80 -5.13
C TYR A 183 -5.47 -7.03 -5.47
N VAL A 184 -5.34 -6.14 -6.44
CA VAL A 184 -6.38 -5.19 -6.83
C VAL A 184 -6.88 -5.45 -8.24
N ASN A 185 -8.18 -5.33 -8.47
CA ASN A 185 -8.81 -5.57 -9.76
C ASN A 185 -8.21 -4.74 -10.91
N THR A 186 -7.84 -3.48 -10.65
CA THR A 186 -7.20 -2.57 -11.63
C THR A 186 -5.84 -3.03 -12.11
N PHE A 187 -5.20 -3.95 -11.39
CA PHE A 187 -3.95 -4.60 -11.75
C PHE A 187 -4.13 -6.11 -11.98
N ASN A 188 -5.34 -6.55 -12.32
CA ASN A 188 -5.69 -7.97 -12.53
C ASN A 188 -5.24 -8.86 -11.37
N TYR A 189 -5.41 -8.37 -10.13
CA TYR A 189 -5.02 -9.06 -8.91
C TYR A 189 -3.55 -9.51 -8.89
N THR A 190 -2.68 -8.76 -9.58
CA THR A 190 -1.25 -9.03 -9.68
C THR A 190 -0.47 -8.01 -8.86
N LEU A 191 0.43 -8.50 -8.00
CA LEU A 191 1.35 -7.64 -7.27
C LEU A 191 2.32 -6.96 -8.24
N LEU A 192 2.33 -5.63 -8.26
CA LEU A 192 3.18 -4.85 -9.17
C LEU A 192 4.68 -5.02 -8.91
N TYR A 193 5.08 -4.93 -7.64
CA TYR A 193 6.47 -5.12 -7.21
C TYR A 193 6.55 -5.41 -5.70
N SER A 194 7.68 -5.96 -5.27
CA SER A 194 7.83 -6.59 -3.94
C SER A 194 7.75 -5.62 -2.76
N ILE A 195 8.19 -4.37 -2.94
CA ILE A 195 8.24 -3.36 -1.86
C ILE A 195 6.96 -2.55 -1.71
N LEU A 196 5.99 -2.71 -2.62
CA LEU A 196 4.74 -1.96 -2.59
C LEU A 196 4.00 -2.19 -1.27
N THR A 197 3.56 -1.10 -0.65
CA THR A 197 2.69 -1.09 0.56
C THR A 197 1.43 -0.24 0.40
N GLY A 198 1.10 0.18 -0.83
CA GLY A 198 -0.07 1.03 -1.09
C GLY A 198 -1.41 0.33 -0.94
N GLY A 199 -2.50 1.09 -1.03
CA GLY A 199 -3.84 0.58 -0.84
C GLY A 199 -4.18 0.35 0.63
N VAL A 200 -3.87 -0.86 1.14
CA VAL A 200 -4.21 -1.24 2.52
C VAL A 200 -3.03 -1.90 3.21
N LEU A 201 -2.56 -1.30 4.31
CA LEU A 201 -1.41 -1.76 5.09
C LEU A 201 -1.76 -1.89 6.58
N ALA A 202 -1.53 -3.06 7.14
CA ALA A 202 -1.66 -3.32 8.58
C ALA A 202 -0.30 -3.26 9.27
N MET A 203 -0.18 -2.46 10.32
CA MET A 203 1.02 -2.31 11.12
C MET A 203 0.71 -2.17 12.60
N ASN A 204 1.54 -2.77 13.43
CA ASN A 204 1.48 -2.58 14.87
C ASN A 204 2.01 -1.18 15.21
N SER A 205 1.54 -0.58 16.31
CA SER A 205 1.98 0.75 16.73
C SER A 205 3.51 0.82 16.91
N ASP A 206 4.14 -0.22 17.47
CA ASP A 206 5.60 -0.29 17.62
C ASP A 206 6.33 -0.30 16.27
N GLN A 207 5.75 -0.93 15.24
CA GLN A 207 6.34 -0.95 13.90
C GLN A 207 6.27 0.44 13.26
N MET A 208 5.14 1.15 13.44
CA MET A 208 4.98 2.54 12.99
C MET A 208 6.00 3.47 13.66
N GLU A 209 6.19 3.34 14.97
CA GLU A 209 7.20 4.12 15.70
C GLU A 209 8.63 3.75 15.26
N MET A 210 8.92 2.47 15.06
CA MET A 210 10.23 1.99 14.61
C MET A 210 10.64 2.56 13.25
N VAL A 211 9.68 2.77 12.35
CA VAL A 211 9.93 3.39 11.03
C VAL A 211 9.80 4.91 11.02
N ASN A 212 9.55 5.55 12.17
CA ASN A 212 9.22 6.98 12.23
C ASN A 212 8.01 7.34 11.32
N GLY A 213 7.05 6.42 11.17
CA GLY A 213 5.88 6.50 10.29
C GLY A 213 6.18 6.90 8.84
N TYR A 214 5.17 7.47 8.18
CA TYR A 214 5.23 7.86 6.77
C TYR A 214 6.09 9.11 6.56
N SER A 215 6.64 9.29 5.37
CA SER A 215 7.26 10.56 4.94
C SER A 215 6.21 11.67 4.85
N ASN A 216 6.56 12.88 5.31
CA ASN A 216 5.74 14.07 5.21
C ASN A 216 6.02 14.89 3.93
N GLU A 217 6.97 14.46 3.10
CA GLU A 217 7.50 15.21 1.94
C GLU A 217 6.79 14.93 0.60
N TYR A 218 5.83 14.00 0.59
CA TYR A 218 5.08 13.62 -0.61
C TYR A 218 3.77 14.41 -0.71
N TRP A 219 3.79 15.40 -1.60
CA TRP A 219 2.62 16.19 -1.98
C TRP A 219 2.10 15.70 -3.34
N GLY A 220 0.81 15.40 -3.45
CA GLY A 220 0.22 14.81 -4.65
C GLY A 220 0.37 13.28 -4.69
N TRP A 221 0.14 12.71 -5.87
CA TRP A 221 0.14 11.25 -6.06
C TRP A 221 1.54 10.68 -6.27
N GLY A 222 1.93 9.73 -5.41
CA GLY A 222 2.99 8.77 -5.66
C GLY A 222 4.26 8.90 -4.82
N GLY A 223 4.88 7.75 -4.53
CA GLY A 223 6.18 7.60 -3.89
C GLY A 223 6.14 7.49 -2.36
N GLU A 224 5.05 7.87 -1.70
CA GLU A 224 4.88 7.78 -0.25
C GLU A 224 4.78 6.33 0.24
N ASP A 225 4.07 5.49 -0.52
CA ASP A 225 3.96 4.06 -0.23
C ASP A 225 5.29 3.34 -0.51
N ASP A 226 6.03 3.76 -1.54
CA ASP A 226 7.37 3.23 -1.84
C ASP A 226 8.40 3.61 -0.76
N ASP A 227 8.32 4.83 -0.26
CA ASP A 227 9.15 5.32 0.84
C ASP A 227 8.86 4.49 2.10
N MET A 228 7.59 4.25 2.45
CA MET A 228 7.22 3.35 3.55
C MET A 228 7.79 1.93 3.34
N GLY A 229 7.69 1.37 2.13
CA GLY A 229 8.32 0.09 1.78
C GLY A 229 9.82 0.07 2.06
N LYS A 230 10.56 1.12 1.66
CA LYS A 230 11.99 1.27 1.94
C LYS A 230 12.28 1.41 3.44
N ARG A 231 11.47 2.15 4.17
CA ARG A 231 11.59 2.30 5.63
C ARG A 231 11.44 0.96 6.35
N LEU A 232 10.42 0.16 6.01
CA LEU A 232 10.22 -1.19 6.55
C LEU A 232 11.42 -2.09 6.30
N LEU A 233 11.93 -2.11 5.07
CA LEU A 233 13.11 -2.89 4.69
C LEU A 233 14.35 -2.49 5.49
N SER A 234 14.57 -1.18 5.70
CA SER A 234 15.71 -0.68 6.48
C SER A 234 15.71 -1.15 7.93
N LYS A 235 14.52 -1.43 8.49
CA LYS A 235 14.32 -1.94 9.85
C LYS A 235 14.24 -3.47 9.91
N ARG A 236 14.52 -4.15 8.78
CA ARG A 236 14.45 -5.62 8.65
C ARG A 236 13.05 -6.16 8.97
N LEU A 237 12.01 -5.35 8.76
CA LEU A 237 10.64 -5.78 8.89
C LEU A 237 10.24 -6.52 7.61
N LYS A 238 9.90 -7.80 7.75
CA LYS A 238 9.43 -8.61 6.62
C LYS A 238 8.02 -8.19 6.26
N LEU A 239 7.80 -7.66 5.05
CA LEU A 239 6.45 -7.42 4.55
C LEU A 239 5.78 -8.76 4.19
N VAL A 240 4.64 -9.05 4.82
CA VAL A 240 3.84 -10.26 4.53
C VAL A 240 2.56 -9.89 3.79
N ARG A 241 2.01 -10.85 3.05
CA ARG A 241 0.76 -10.71 2.30
C ARG A 241 -0.12 -11.93 2.56
N PRO A 242 -1.45 -11.77 2.72
CA PRO A 242 -2.34 -12.92 2.79
C PRO A 242 -2.41 -13.68 1.46
N ASP A 243 -3.17 -14.78 1.44
CA ASP A 243 -3.44 -15.56 0.24
C ASP A 243 -4.03 -14.66 -0.87
N PRO A 244 -3.48 -14.64 -2.10
CA PRO A 244 -4.01 -13.87 -3.23
C PRO A 244 -5.43 -14.23 -3.66
N LEU A 245 -5.95 -15.38 -3.25
CA LEU A 245 -7.34 -15.77 -3.48
C LEU A 245 -8.29 -15.15 -2.46
N LEU A 246 -7.81 -14.76 -1.28
CA LEU A 246 -8.61 -14.17 -0.20
C LEU A 246 -8.44 -12.65 -0.12
N ALA A 247 -7.21 -12.14 -0.22
CA ALA A 247 -6.91 -10.71 -0.04
C ALA A 247 -7.06 -9.89 -1.33
N ARG A 248 -8.22 -10.03 -1.98
CA ARG A 248 -8.57 -9.26 -3.16
C ARG A 248 -9.37 -8.01 -2.82
N TYR A 249 -9.17 -6.98 -3.62
CA TYR A 249 -9.84 -5.70 -3.50
C TYR A 249 -10.33 -5.20 -4.84
N THR A 250 -11.54 -4.66 -4.84
CA THR A 250 -12.07 -3.86 -5.95
C THR A 250 -11.82 -2.39 -5.67
N MET A 251 -11.14 -1.71 -6.59
CA MET A 251 -10.87 -0.28 -6.50
C MET A 251 -11.89 0.52 -7.30
N PHE A 252 -12.45 1.59 -6.72
CA PHE A 252 -13.25 2.55 -7.50
C PHE A 252 -12.38 3.21 -8.56
N THR A 253 -12.93 3.39 -9.75
CA THR A 253 -12.24 4.12 -10.81
C THR A 253 -12.08 5.58 -10.40
N HIS A 254 -10.87 6.10 -10.55
CA HIS A 254 -10.61 7.53 -10.36
C HIS A 254 -9.52 8.00 -11.30
N THR A 255 -9.61 9.26 -11.70
CA THR A 255 -8.57 9.90 -12.50
C THR A 255 -7.37 10.19 -11.60
N LYS A 256 -6.25 9.51 -11.87
CA LYS A 256 -4.97 9.82 -11.22
C LYS A 256 -4.51 11.20 -11.69
N ARG A 257 -4.23 12.09 -10.75
CA ARG A 257 -3.69 13.43 -11.03
C ARG A 257 -2.19 13.44 -10.70
N TYR A 258 -1.36 13.48 -11.73
CA TYR A 258 0.09 13.60 -11.53
C TYR A 258 0.45 15.08 -11.44
N ASP A 259 0.14 15.68 -10.30
CA ASP A 259 0.35 17.12 -10.07
C ASP A 259 1.83 17.46 -9.75
N GLN A 260 2.70 16.45 -9.64
CA GLN A 260 4.13 16.59 -9.33
C GLN A 260 5.03 16.21 -10.49
N GLU A 261 6.20 16.87 -10.58
CA GLU A 261 7.24 16.45 -11.50
C GLU A 261 7.81 15.09 -11.04
N PRO A 262 7.83 14.05 -11.91
CA PRO A 262 8.37 12.74 -11.56
C PRO A 262 9.81 12.76 -11.04
N LYS A 263 10.60 13.78 -11.40
CA LYS A 263 11.97 13.97 -10.90
C LYS A 263 12.01 14.31 -9.41
N TYR A 264 11.07 15.11 -8.91
CA TYR A 264 10.97 15.44 -7.49
C TYR A 264 10.71 14.18 -6.67
N ILE A 265 9.68 13.40 -7.04
CA ILE A 265 9.33 12.13 -6.37
C ILE A 265 10.52 11.18 -6.35
N ARG A 266 11.22 11.00 -7.49
CA ARG A 266 12.40 10.14 -7.57
C ARG A 266 13.53 10.61 -6.64
N ARG A 267 13.79 11.91 -6.56
CA ARG A 267 14.81 12.48 -5.66
C ARG A 267 14.44 12.20 -4.20
N VAL A 268 13.23 12.55 -3.78
CA VAL A 268 12.73 12.34 -2.41
C VAL A 268 12.78 10.87 -2.02
N LEU A 269 12.43 9.97 -2.96
CA LEU A 269 12.47 8.52 -2.77
C LEU A 269 13.89 7.95 -2.73
N THR A 270 14.84 8.55 -3.46
CA THR A 270 16.26 8.16 -3.39
C THR A 270 16.82 8.45 -2.00
N ASP A 271 16.45 9.60 -1.43
CA ASP A 271 16.95 10.06 -0.13
C ASP A 271 16.17 9.51 1.07
N THR A 272 15.26 8.55 0.87
CA THR A 272 14.38 7.99 1.93
C THR A 272 15.12 7.71 3.23
N LEU A 273 16.20 6.92 3.19
CA LEU A 273 16.92 6.49 4.40
C LEU A 273 17.71 7.63 5.06
N LEU A 274 18.13 8.63 4.29
CA LEU A 274 18.79 9.83 4.81
C LEU A 274 17.78 10.70 5.57
N ARG A 275 16.59 10.90 4.98
CA ARG A 275 15.53 11.76 5.54
C ARG A 275 14.76 11.10 6.68
N MET A 276 14.58 9.77 6.67
CA MET A 276 13.75 9.01 7.62
C MET A 276 14.00 9.37 9.10
N ARG A 277 15.22 9.79 9.47
CA ARG A 277 15.54 10.20 10.85
C ARG A 277 14.89 11.51 11.28
N SER A 278 14.68 12.45 10.36
CA SER A 278 14.15 13.79 10.63
C SER A 278 12.79 14.05 9.96
N ASP A 279 12.42 13.24 8.98
CA ASP A 279 11.14 13.30 8.28
C ASP A 279 10.27 12.10 8.67
N GLY A 280 9.16 12.40 9.34
CA GLY A 280 8.16 11.42 9.73
C GLY A 280 7.36 11.82 10.97
N LEU A 281 6.99 10.84 11.79
CA LEU A 281 6.17 11.02 12.99
C LEU A 281 6.76 12.02 13.98
N ASN A 282 8.08 12.06 14.10
CA ASN A 282 8.79 12.96 15.02
C ASN A 282 8.74 14.44 14.61
N SER A 283 8.62 14.74 13.33
CA SER A 283 8.62 16.11 12.82
C SER A 283 7.30 16.86 13.02
N LYS A 284 6.21 16.15 13.35
CA LYS A 284 4.88 16.74 13.65
C LYS A 284 4.44 17.82 12.65
N ALA A 285 4.61 17.55 11.36
CA ALA A 285 4.34 18.50 10.28
C ALA A 285 2.83 18.67 9.95
N TRP A 286 1.96 18.67 10.97
CA TRP A 286 0.51 18.77 10.83
C TRP A 286 -0.14 19.39 12.07
N THR A 287 -1.33 19.96 11.87
CA THR A 287 -2.20 20.43 12.95
C THR A 287 -3.59 19.82 12.78
N ILE A 288 -4.14 19.19 13.82
CA ILE A 288 -5.54 18.77 13.84
C ILE A 288 -6.35 19.99 14.28
N THR A 289 -7.10 20.57 13.34
CA THR A 289 -7.87 21.81 13.57
C THR A 289 -9.24 21.52 14.17
N GLU A 290 -9.88 20.42 13.76
CA GLU A 290 -11.22 20.05 14.21
C GLU A 290 -11.31 18.52 14.35
N VAL A 291 -12.16 18.08 15.29
CA VAL A 291 -12.47 16.67 15.53
C VAL A 291 -13.98 16.52 15.65
N ALA A 292 -14.60 15.98 14.60
CA ALA A 292 -16.02 15.63 14.61
C ALA A 292 -16.17 14.13 14.93
N ARG A 293 -16.81 13.82 16.07
CA ARG A 293 -17.03 12.42 16.51
C ARG A 293 -18.46 12.02 16.18
N THR A 294 -18.63 11.12 15.21
CA THR A 294 -19.93 10.51 14.87
C THR A 294 -20.02 9.11 15.48
N ALA A 295 -21.18 8.48 15.42
CA ALA A 295 -21.32 7.10 15.89
C ALA A 295 -20.34 6.14 15.17
N LEU A 296 -20.15 6.35 13.85
CA LEU A 296 -19.39 5.44 12.99
C LEU A 296 -17.88 5.69 13.02
N PHE A 297 -17.45 6.95 13.04
CA PHE A 297 -16.04 7.33 12.93
C PHE A 297 -15.71 8.65 13.63
N ASP A 298 -14.42 8.89 13.85
CA ASP A 298 -13.90 10.22 14.13
C ASP A 298 -13.40 10.84 12.83
N ARG A 299 -13.88 12.04 12.47
CA ARG A 299 -13.38 12.82 11.34
C ARG A 299 -12.46 13.90 11.85
N LEU A 300 -11.20 13.84 11.45
CA LEU A 300 -10.16 14.79 11.82
C LEU A 300 -9.94 15.75 10.66
N LEU A 301 -10.19 17.03 10.85
CA LEU A 301 -9.82 18.05 9.87
C LEU A 301 -8.38 18.48 10.11
N ILE A 302 -7.48 18.07 9.22
CA ILE A 302 -6.04 18.19 9.38
C ILE A 302 -5.52 19.25 8.41
N GLU A 303 -4.89 20.27 8.98
CA GLU A 303 -4.05 21.19 8.23
C GLU A 303 -2.68 20.53 8.04
N ALA A 304 -2.49 19.97 6.84
CA ALA A 304 -1.18 19.57 6.35
C ALA A 304 -0.48 20.85 5.91
N SER A 305 0.36 21.44 6.77
CA SER A 305 1.04 22.71 6.50
C SER A 305 1.94 22.62 5.27
N SER A 306 1.44 23.02 4.10
CA SER A 306 2.29 23.40 2.98
C SER A 306 2.80 24.81 3.22
N ILE A 307 4.08 25.08 2.96
CA ILE A 307 4.56 26.45 2.83
C ILE A 307 3.72 27.11 1.74
N GLU A 308 2.96 28.15 2.08
CA GLU A 308 2.20 28.93 1.10
C GLU A 308 3.17 29.60 0.12
N THR A 309 2.97 29.37 -1.17
CA THR A 309 3.58 30.16 -2.24
C THR A 309 3.03 31.58 -2.15
N THR A 310 3.80 32.53 -1.63
CA THR A 310 3.47 33.96 -1.78
C THR A 310 3.70 34.36 -3.24
N ASP A 311 2.78 35.17 -3.80
CA ASP A 311 2.64 35.63 -5.20
C ASP A 311 3.86 36.27 -5.91
N ASN A 312 5.08 36.13 -5.40
CA ASN A 312 6.29 36.78 -5.93
C ASN A 312 7.27 35.86 -6.67
N GLY A 313 6.85 34.66 -7.10
CA GLY A 313 7.61 33.85 -8.08
C GLY A 313 9.05 33.49 -7.68
N LEU A 314 9.36 33.48 -6.39
CA LEU A 314 10.65 33.05 -5.84
C LEU A 314 10.39 32.03 -4.73
N ASP A 315 10.58 30.76 -5.07
CA ASP A 315 10.47 29.63 -4.16
C ASP A 315 11.54 29.73 -3.06
N PHE A 316 11.09 30.02 -1.83
CA PHE A 316 11.88 29.74 -0.63
C PHE A 316 11.12 28.74 0.23
N ILE A 317 11.63 27.50 0.26
CA ILE A 317 11.34 26.57 1.35
C ILE A 317 11.94 27.20 2.60
N ARG A 318 11.13 27.89 3.40
CA ARG A 318 11.51 28.28 4.76
C ARG A 318 11.53 27.02 5.60
N LEU A 319 12.66 26.31 5.59
CA LEU A 319 13.02 25.44 6.71
C LEU A 319 12.94 26.34 7.95
N THR A 320 12.13 25.94 8.91
CA THR A 320 12.12 26.55 10.24
C THR A 320 13.54 26.54 10.77
N GLU A 321 14.20 27.70 10.72
CA GLU A 321 15.46 27.93 11.42
C GLU A 321 15.16 27.84 12.91
N HIS A 322 15.71 26.82 13.58
CA HIS A 322 15.99 26.92 15.00
C HIS A 322 17.00 28.06 15.19
N PRO A 323 16.70 29.06 16.03
CA PRO A 323 17.65 30.11 16.32
C PRO A 323 18.67 29.56 17.29
N GLU A 324 19.82 29.12 16.77
CA GLU A 324 21.14 29.28 17.36
C GLU A 324 22.19 28.54 16.51
N GLU A 325 22.93 29.32 15.73
CA GLU A 325 24.36 29.21 15.39
C GLU A 325 24.63 29.80 14.01
N ASN A 326 24.72 31.14 13.96
CA ASN A 326 25.36 31.85 12.87
C ASN A 326 26.86 31.51 12.84
N LYS A 327 27.26 30.58 11.97
CA LYS A 327 28.63 30.53 11.44
C LYS A 327 28.59 30.47 9.92
N VAL A 328 28.92 31.62 9.33
CA VAL A 328 29.22 31.79 7.91
C VAL A 328 30.33 30.82 7.51
N VAL A 329 30.05 29.88 6.62
CA VAL A 329 31.08 29.11 5.91
C VAL A 329 31.05 29.50 4.43
N GLN A 330 32.17 30.10 4.01
CA GLN A 330 32.50 30.49 2.64
C GLN A 330 32.21 29.39 1.61
N LYS A 331 31.64 29.79 0.46
CA LYS A 331 31.59 28.99 -0.76
C LYS A 331 33.01 28.61 -1.22
N PHE A 332 33.31 27.33 -1.29
CA PHE A 332 34.43 26.81 -2.09
C PHE A 332 33.91 26.35 -3.46
N PRO A 333 34.59 26.71 -4.58
CA PRO A 333 34.27 26.15 -5.89
C PRO A 333 34.75 24.69 -5.95
N TYR A 334 33.87 23.77 -6.31
CA TYR A 334 34.22 22.35 -6.49
C TYR A 334 35.25 22.20 -7.61
N ASN A 335 36.45 21.73 -7.25
CA ASN A 335 37.49 21.28 -8.16
C ASN A 335 37.41 19.74 -8.28
N CYS A 336 37.13 19.23 -9.48
CA CYS A 336 36.92 17.81 -9.78
C CYS A 336 38.21 16.98 -9.83
N ASN A 337 39.11 17.09 -8.85
CA ASN A 337 40.38 16.35 -8.86
C ASN A 337 40.73 15.59 -7.56
N GLU A 338 39.80 15.42 -6.62
CA GLU A 338 40.06 14.57 -5.44
C GLU A 338 38.95 13.54 -5.20
N LEU A 339 38.95 12.46 -5.98
CA LEU A 339 38.36 11.19 -5.55
C LEU A 339 39.47 10.39 -4.85
N ARG A 340 39.57 10.52 -3.52
CA ARG A 340 40.35 9.57 -2.71
C ARG A 340 39.58 8.25 -2.64
N TYR A 341 40.22 7.18 -3.09
CA TYR A 341 39.72 5.81 -2.99
C TYR A 341 39.54 5.42 -1.52
N VAL A 342 38.32 5.08 -1.11
CA VAL A 342 38.07 4.38 0.15
C VAL A 342 38.37 2.89 -0.10
N THR A 343 39.53 2.42 0.35
CA THR A 343 39.84 0.99 0.37
C THR A 343 39.24 0.41 1.65
N ILE A 344 38.22 -0.44 1.53
CA ILE A 344 37.68 -1.20 2.68
C ILE A 344 38.57 -2.45 2.84
N PRO A 345 39.28 -2.64 3.96
CA PRO A 345 40.09 -3.83 4.17
C PRO A 345 39.17 -5.02 4.43
N PHE A 346 39.21 -6.02 3.54
CA PHE A 346 38.55 -7.31 3.77
C PHE A 346 39.51 -8.19 4.56
N GLN A 347 39.52 -8.05 5.89
CA GLN A 347 40.23 -8.98 6.76
C GLN A 347 39.34 -10.15 7.19
N GLU A 348 40.00 -11.29 7.19
CA GLU A 348 39.56 -12.67 7.28
C GLU A 348 38.67 -13.01 8.48
N HIS A 349 37.91 -14.11 8.31
CA HIS A 349 37.19 -14.93 9.31
C HIS A 349 35.68 -14.73 9.44
N LEU A 350 34.91 -15.10 8.42
CA LEU A 350 33.51 -15.49 8.61
C LEU A 350 33.23 -16.84 7.93
N ARG A 351 33.04 -17.89 8.75
CA ARG A 351 32.47 -19.17 8.35
C ARG A 351 30.97 -18.98 8.13
N TYR A 352 30.58 -18.61 6.92
CA TYR A 352 29.16 -18.47 6.58
C TYR A 352 28.54 -19.82 6.21
N THR A 353 27.31 -20.04 6.66
CA THR A 353 26.47 -21.14 6.19
C THR A 353 25.89 -20.81 4.81
N THR A 354 25.54 -21.83 4.02
CA THR A 354 25.09 -21.68 2.61
C THR A 354 23.93 -20.70 2.42
N ARG A 355 23.11 -20.49 3.45
CA ARG A 355 21.95 -19.59 3.45
C ARG A 355 22.33 -18.11 3.55
N GLU A 356 23.42 -17.79 4.24
CA GLU A 356 23.92 -16.42 4.41
C GLU A 356 24.65 -15.92 3.15
N MET A 357 25.29 -16.84 2.41
CA MET A 357 25.86 -16.52 1.10
C MET A 357 24.79 -16.23 0.04
N LEU A 358 23.66 -16.96 0.06
CA LEU A 358 22.54 -16.71 -0.86
C LEU A 358 21.94 -15.32 -0.68
N HIS A 359 21.72 -14.88 0.56
CA HIS A 359 21.24 -13.52 0.86
C HIS A 359 22.23 -12.43 0.43
N SER A 360 23.53 -12.70 0.54
CA SER A 360 24.58 -11.77 0.11
C SER A 360 24.67 -11.65 -1.41
N ILE A 361 24.40 -12.75 -2.14
CA ILE A 361 24.33 -12.78 -3.60
C ILE A 361 23.05 -12.08 -4.08
N GLU A 362 21.90 -12.30 -3.45
CA GLU A 362 20.66 -11.59 -3.77
C GLU A 362 20.82 -10.07 -3.56
N PHE A 363 21.48 -9.66 -2.47
CA PHE A 363 21.80 -8.25 -2.21
C PHE A 363 22.75 -7.67 -3.26
N ALA A 364 23.79 -8.41 -3.68
CA ALA A 364 24.73 -7.97 -4.72
C ALA A 364 24.10 -7.90 -6.13
N VAL A 365 23.17 -8.80 -6.44
CA VAL A 365 22.40 -8.79 -7.69
C VAL A 365 21.44 -7.59 -7.70
N MET A 366 20.78 -7.32 -6.57
CA MET A 366 19.90 -6.15 -6.41
C MET A 366 20.67 -4.83 -6.60
N LEU A 367 21.85 -4.71 -5.99
CA LEU A 367 22.73 -3.54 -6.13
C LEU A 367 23.23 -3.36 -7.58
N ARG A 368 23.50 -4.47 -8.29
CA ARG A 368 23.93 -4.44 -9.69
C ARG A 368 22.83 -3.98 -10.64
N GLU A 369 21.59 -4.36 -10.39
CA GLU A 369 20.45 -3.89 -11.19
C GLU A 369 20.13 -2.41 -10.89
N GLU A 370 20.26 -1.94 -9.65
CA GLU A 370 20.15 -0.50 -9.33
C GLU A 370 21.24 0.34 -10.02
N LEU A 371 22.50 -0.14 -10.05
CA LEU A 371 23.58 0.58 -10.73
C LEU A 371 23.40 0.70 -12.25
N LYS A 372 22.71 -0.25 -12.90
CA LYS A 372 22.35 -0.14 -14.32
C LYS A 372 21.27 0.90 -14.58
N THR A 373 20.37 1.14 -13.62
CA THR A 373 19.33 2.16 -13.73
C THR A 373 19.85 3.58 -13.48
N LEU A 374 20.93 3.73 -12.70
CA LEU A 374 21.56 5.01 -12.40
C LEU A 374 22.44 5.56 -13.54
N PHE A 375 22.87 4.74 -14.49
CA PHE A 375 23.73 5.14 -15.61
C PHE A 375 23.21 4.65 -16.97
N PRO A 376 22.24 5.34 -17.61
CA PRO A 376 21.84 5.04 -18.99
C PRO A 376 23.00 5.31 -19.97
N PRO A 377 23.07 4.64 -21.15
CA PRO A 377 24.26 4.62 -22.02
C PRO A 377 24.61 5.92 -22.75
N GLN A 378 24.05 7.06 -22.36
CA GLN A 378 24.23 8.33 -23.07
C GLN A 378 24.58 9.47 -22.11
N MET A 379 25.79 9.42 -21.55
CA MET A 379 26.45 10.63 -21.06
C MET A 379 27.93 10.65 -21.50
N CYS A 380 28.24 11.69 -22.29
CA CYS A 380 29.54 12.30 -22.56
C CYS A 380 30.61 11.50 -23.37
N LYS A 381 30.72 11.83 -24.67
CA LYS A 381 31.82 11.43 -25.58
C LYS A 381 33.23 11.97 -25.18
N LYS A 382 33.41 12.58 -24.00
CA LYS A 382 34.71 13.04 -23.49
C LYS A 382 35.29 12.18 -22.34
N CYS A 383 34.61 11.12 -21.92
CA CYS A 383 35.10 10.16 -20.92
C CYS A 383 35.41 8.77 -21.52
N ALA A 384 35.90 8.73 -22.76
CA ALA A 384 36.30 7.47 -23.40
C ALA A 384 37.64 6.96 -22.81
N ALA A 385 37.52 6.01 -21.87
CA ALA A 385 38.51 5.04 -21.38
C ALA A 385 39.80 5.56 -20.70
N PRO A 386 40.20 4.87 -19.62
CA PRO A 386 41.44 4.11 -19.72
C PRO A 386 41.18 2.61 -19.66
N SER A 387 41.91 1.90 -20.51
CA SER A 387 42.09 0.45 -20.61
C SER A 387 42.06 -0.29 -19.27
N ILE A 388 41.14 -1.24 -19.13
CA ILE A 388 41.21 -2.28 -18.09
C ILE A 388 42.42 -3.16 -18.40
N HIS A 389 43.52 -2.96 -17.69
CA HIS A 389 44.58 -3.95 -17.62
C HIS A 389 44.05 -5.20 -16.90
N ARG A 390 44.02 -6.32 -17.63
CA ARG A 390 43.86 -7.67 -17.06
C ARG A 390 44.97 -7.93 -16.04
N THR A 391 44.66 -7.83 -14.76
CA THR A 391 45.49 -8.46 -13.73
C THR A 391 45.13 -9.95 -13.63
N ARG A 392 46.12 -10.80 -13.95
CA ARG A 392 46.07 -12.26 -13.83
C ARG A 392 46.00 -12.65 -12.34
N SER A 393 44.80 -12.79 -11.74
CA SER A 393 44.71 -13.38 -10.39
C SER A 393 43.34 -13.94 -9.93
N THR A 394 42.38 -14.22 -10.81
CA THR A 394 41.05 -14.74 -10.37
C THR A 394 40.57 -16.01 -11.07
N ARG A 395 41.44 -16.71 -11.81
CA ARG A 395 41.09 -17.92 -12.54
C ARG A 395 41.04 -19.27 -11.77
N PRO A 396 41.43 -19.45 -10.48
CA PRO A 396 41.24 -20.75 -9.83
C PRO A 396 39.91 -20.93 -9.07
N ILE A 397 39.26 -19.85 -8.61
CA ILE A 397 38.14 -19.96 -7.64
C ILE A 397 36.79 -20.25 -8.32
N VAL A 398 36.55 -19.70 -9.51
CA VAL A 398 35.27 -19.90 -10.22
C VAL A 398 35.15 -21.30 -10.85
N ARG A 399 36.27 -21.97 -11.16
CA ARG A 399 36.26 -23.34 -11.71
C ARG A 399 36.05 -24.44 -10.66
N ARG A 400 36.39 -24.21 -9.38
CA ARG A 400 36.13 -25.20 -8.31
C ARG A 400 34.69 -25.19 -7.80
N LEU A 401 33.97 -24.06 -7.86
CA LEU A 401 32.57 -24.00 -7.41
C LEU A 401 31.61 -24.77 -8.33
N PHE A 402 31.82 -24.72 -9.65
CA PHE A 402 30.99 -25.46 -10.61
C PHE A 402 31.16 -26.99 -10.51
N LEU A 403 32.35 -27.46 -10.15
CA LEU A 403 32.64 -28.90 -10.00
C LEU A 403 32.07 -29.52 -8.71
N VAL A 404 31.84 -28.71 -7.66
CA VAL A 404 31.26 -29.17 -6.39
C VAL A 404 29.73 -29.23 -6.45
N ILE A 405 29.09 -28.35 -7.23
CA ILE A 405 27.63 -28.35 -7.41
C ILE A 405 27.20 -29.45 -8.39
N TRP A 406 28.00 -29.75 -9.43
CA TRP A 406 27.69 -30.83 -10.39
C TRP A 406 27.82 -32.25 -9.80
N ARG A 407 28.66 -32.46 -8.76
CA ARG A 407 28.88 -33.78 -8.15
C ARG A 407 27.88 -34.16 -7.04
N ARG A 408 26.93 -33.30 -6.68
CA ARG A 408 25.93 -33.58 -5.63
C ARG A 408 24.48 -33.70 -6.11
N SER A 409 24.19 -33.45 -7.38
CA SER A 409 22.92 -33.82 -8.01
C SER A 409 23.04 -35.20 -8.68
N GLY A 410 23.00 -36.25 -7.86
CA GLY A 410 22.83 -37.60 -8.38
C GLY A 410 21.42 -37.77 -8.93
N GLN A 411 21.28 -37.68 -10.26
CA GLN A 411 20.18 -38.29 -11.00
C GLN A 411 20.78 -39.08 -12.16
N SER A 412 20.31 -40.31 -12.28
CA SER A 412 20.83 -41.39 -13.12
C SER A 412 20.83 -41.04 -14.61
N THR A 413 21.92 -41.40 -15.27
CA THR A 413 21.96 -41.64 -16.71
C THR A 413 21.26 -42.96 -17.02
N ASP A 414 20.22 -42.95 -17.86
CA ASP A 414 20.14 -43.92 -18.95
C ASP A 414 19.18 -43.46 -20.06
N HIS A 415 19.63 -43.71 -21.28
CA HIS A 415 18.97 -43.54 -22.59
C HIS A 415 18.72 -42.11 -23.10
N LEU A 416 19.55 -41.67 -24.06
CA LEU A 416 19.09 -41.45 -25.44
C LEU A 416 20.25 -41.05 -26.37
N SER A 417 20.50 -41.94 -27.32
CA SER A 417 21.38 -41.77 -28.47
C SER A 417 20.64 -41.10 -29.64
N ARG A 418 21.30 -40.13 -30.29
CA ARG A 418 21.10 -39.65 -31.69
C ARG A 418 19.72 -38.99 -31.95
N SER A 419 19.53 -37.96 -32.77
CA SER A 419 20.19 -37.48 -33.99
C SER A 419 19.77 -36.01 -34.26
N ILE A 420 20.63 -35.29 -34.99
CA ILE A 420 20.52 -33.89 -35.41
C ILE A 420 19.73 -33.79 -36.75
N THR A 421 18.80 -32.84 -36.86
CA THR A 421 18.40 -32.19 -38.14
C THR A 421 17.92 -30.74 -37.89
N PRO A 422 18.21 -29.77 -38.80
CA PRO A 422 17.94 -28.33 -38.61
C PRO A 422 16.55 -27.87 -39.13
N PRO A 423 16.09 -26.64 -38.78
CA PRO A 423 14.70 -26.23 -38.97
C PRO A 423 14.37 -25.65 -40.36
N ILE A 424 13.14 -25.92 -40.79
CA ILE A 424 12.50 -25.46 -42.04
C ILE A 424 11.81 -24.10 -41.79
N SER A 425 12.00 -23.17 -42.73
CA SER A 425 11.39 -21.83 -42.79
C SER A 425 9.90 -21.84 -43.19
N PRO A 426 9.08 -20.85 -42.75
CA PRO A 426 7.65 -20.79 -43.09
C PRO A 426 7.39 -20.09 -44.45
N PRO A 427 6.34 -20.47 -45.20
CA PRO A 427 5.99 -19.84 -46.47
C PRO A 427 5.11 -18.58 -46.29
N ARG A 428 5.26 -17.64 -47.24
CA ARG A 428 4.38 -16.50 -47.51
C ARG A 428 3.19 -16.93 -48.40
N LEU A 429 2.19 -16.03 -48.45
CA LEU A 429 1.21 -15.69 -49.50
C LEU A 429 -0.22 -15.71 -48.93
N ALA A 430 -1.19 -14.91 -49.36
CA ALA A 430 -1.27 -13.63 -50.05
C ALA A 430 -2.76 -13.19 -49.99
N VAL A 431 -2.94 -11.88 -50.15
CA VAL A 431 -4.14 -11.10 -50.46
C VAL A 431 -5.30 -11.82 -51.16
N THR A 432 -6.52 -11.51 -50.70
CA THR A 432 -7.66 -11.09 -51.56
C THR A 432 -8.24 -9.82 -50.98
#